data_AF-A0A2D8FL28-F1
#
_entry.id   AF-A0A2D8FL28-F1
#
_cell.length_a   1.000
_cell.length_b   1.000
_cell.length_c   1.000
_cell.angle_alpha   90.00
_cell.angle_beta   90.00
_cell.angle_gamma   90.00
#
_symmetry.space_group_name_H-M   'P 1'
#
loop_
_entity.id
_entity.type
_entity.pdbx_description
1 polymer ?
#
loop_
_entity_poly.entity_id
_entity_poly.type
_entity_poly.pdbx_seq_one_letter_code
_entity_poly.pdbx_strand_id
1 'polypeptide(L)'
;MRVFEALACGIPLISAPWTDSEGLFEVGRDFLMVRSGSEMASALRAVKSDAGLRAELTDHGLAAIRARHTCAHRVDELMAVLGRLGAPAADPAPTSHPVMEIAE
;
A
#
# COMPACT_ATOMS: atom_id res chain seq x y z
N MET A 1 6.37 -2.62 -3.55
CA MET A 1 6.77 -1.23 -3.91
C MET A 1 6.57 -0.36 -2.67
N ARG A 2 7.50 0.55 -2.38
CA ARG A 2 7.53 1.31 -1.11
C ARG A 2 6.28 2.14 -0.82
N VAL A 3 5.53 2.54 -1.86
CA VAL A 3 4.25 3.23 -1.71
C VAL A 3 3.27 2.40 -0.87
N PHE A 4 3.08 1.12 -1.19
CA PHE A 4 2.16 0.25 -0.46
C PHE A 4 2.56 0.08 1.01
N GLU A 5 3.85 -0.12 1.27
CA GLU A 5 4.37 -0.31 2.63
C GLU A 5 4.13 0.93 3.49
N ALA A 6 4.47 2.12 2.97
CA ALA A 6 4.30 3.37 3.70
C ALA A 6 2.83 3.62 4.03
N LEU A 7 1.93 3.48 3.05
CA LEU A 7 0.50 3.74 3.23
C LEU A 7 -0.17 2.69 4.13
N ALA A 8 0.23 1.41 4.02
CA ALA A 8 -0.26 0.36 4.91
C ALA A 8 0.13 0.58 6.38
N CYS A 9 1.30 1.20 6.61
CA CYS A 9 1.76 1.62 7.93
C CYS A 9 1.14 2.95 8.40
N GLY A 10 0.28 3.59 7.59
CA GLY A 10 -0.32 4.88 7.91
C GLY A 10 0.67 6.06 7.89
N ILE A 11 1.78 5.95 7.16
CA ILE A 11 2.81 6.99 7.08
C ILE A 11 2.49 7.92 5.90
N PRO A 12 2.33 9.24 6.12
CA PRO A 12 2.19 10.20 5.03
C PRO A 12 3.37 10.13 4.07
N LEU A 13 3.09 9.92 2.79
CA LEU A 13 4.12 9.74 1.77
C LEU A 13 4.24 10.97 0.86
N ILE A 14 5.49 11.38 0.60
CA ILE A 14 5.83 12.34 -0.45
C ILE A 14 6.84 11.64 -1.37
N SER A 15 6.60 11.69 -2.68
CA SER A 15 7.43 11.01 -3.68
C SER A 15 7.86 11.94 -4.82
N ALA A 16 8.96 11.58 -5.47
CA ALA A 16 9.31 12.11 -6.79
C ALA A 16 8.31 11.59 -7.85
N PRO A 17 8.25 12.18 -9.06
CA PRO A 17 7.26 11.79 -10.04
C PRO A 17 7.50 10.40 -10.61
N TRP A 18 6.43 9.63 -10.75
CA TRP A 18 6.42 8.34 -11.42
C TRP A 18 5.06 8.13 -12.09
N THR A 19 5.00 7.25 -13.10
CA THR A 19 3.77 6.98 -13.84
C THR A 19 3.03 5.81 -13.21
N ASP A 20 1.83 6.07 -12.70
CA ASP A 20 0.91 5.03 -12.26
C ASP A 20 0.06 4.57 -13.46
N SER A 21 0.48 3.48 -14.11
CA SER A 21 -0.20 2.93 -15.28
C SER A 21 -1.54 2.26 -14.97
N GLU A 22 -1.76 1.91 -13.70
CA GLU A 22 -2.93 1.13 -13.26
C GLU A 22 -3.91 1.97 -12.42
N GLY A 23 -3.58 3.22 -12.13
CA GLY A 23 -4.43 4.12 -11.34
C GLY A 23 -4.68 3.57 -9.93
N LEU A 24 -3.62 3.04 -9.31
CA LEU A 24 -3.63 2.38 -8.01
C LEU A 24 -3.92 3.34 -6.85
N PHE A 25 -3.54 4.61 -7.00
CA PHE A 25 -3.66 5.65 -5.96
C PHE A 25 -4.03 7.02 -6.54
N GLU A 26 -4.65 7.86 -5.71
CA GLU A 26 -5.00 9.24 -6.05
C GLU A 26 -3.94 10.24 -5.53
N VAL A 27 -3.17 10.82 -6.47
CA VAL A 27 -2.18 11.86 -6.16
C VAL A 27 -2.87 13.10 -5.59
N GLY A 28 -2.36 13.61 -4.47
CA GLY A 28 -2.90 14.76 -3.76
C GLY A 28 -3.84 14.39 -2.61
N ARG A 29 -4.31 13.14 -2.53
CA ARG A 29 -5.16 12.64 -1.45
C ARG A 29 -4.54 11.47 -0.70
N ASP A 30 -4.11 10.44 -1.43
CA ASP A 30 -3.48 9.26 -0.81
C ASP A 30 -2.00 9.52 -0.48
N PHE A 31 -1.34 10.33 -1.30
CA PHE A 31 0.05 10.75 -1.14
C PHE A 31 0.34 12.00 -1.97
N LEU A 32 1.47 12.67 -1.73
CA LEU A 32 1.91 13.82 -2.51
C LEU A 32 3.00 13.43 -3.51
N MET A 33 2.93 14.01 -4.71
CA MET A 33 3.96 13.88 -5.74
C MET A 33 4.50 15.26 -6.09
N VAL A 34 5.82 15.42 -6.01
CA VAL A 34 6.52 16.70 -6.20
C VAL A 34 7.60 16.56 -7.25
N ARG A 35 7.88 17.62 -8.02
CA ARG A 35 8.74 17.57 -9.22
C ARG A 35 10.15 18.10 -8.99
N SER A 36 10.42 18.67 -7.81
CA SER A 36 11.72 19.28 -7.52
C SER A 36 12.09 19.17 -6.04
N GLY A 37 13.37 19.38 -5.73
CA GLY A 37 13.86 19.40 -4.35
C GLY A 37 13.27 20.55 -3.52
N SER A 38 12.98 21.70 -4.13
CA SER A 38 12.36 22.83 -3.43
C SER A 38 10.88 22.55 -3.08
N GLU A 39 10.15 21.90 -3.99
CA GLU A 39 8.80 21.40 -3.72
C GLU A 39 8.83 20.32 -2.63
N MET A 40 9.77 19.37 -2.69
CA MET A 40 9.96 18.35 -1.65
C MET A 40 10.22 18.95 -0.27
N ALA A 41 11.14 19.92 -0.16
CA ALA A 41 11.42 20.59 1.10
C ALA A 41 10.19 21.34 1.64
N SER A 42 9.38 21.92 0.75
CA SER A 42 8.15 22.63 1.13
C SER A 42 7.06 21.67 1.58
N ALA A 43 6.85 20.57 0.87
CA ALA A 43 5.90 19.52 1.24
C ALA A 43 6.28 18.86 2.58
N LEU A 44 7.56 18.55 2.80
CA LEU A 44 8.05 18.02 4.09
C LEU A 44 7.79 18.99 5.25
N ARG A 45 8.01 20.29 5.03
CA ARG A 45 7.66 21.31 6.04
C ARG A 45 6.16 21.34 6.33
N ALA A 46 5.33 21.33 5.29
CA ALA A 46 3.87 21.31 5.44
C ALA A 46 3.41 20.08 6.23
N VAL A 47 3.82 18.87 5.83
CA VAL A 47 3.50 17.62 6.55
C VAL A 47 3.99 17.66 8.00
N LYS A 48 5.17 18.24 8.26
CA LYS A 48 5.69 18.38 9.63
C LYS A 48 4.86 19.34 10.48
N SER A 49 4.45 20.48 9.93
CA SER A 49 3.77 21.55 10.69
C SER A 49 2.26 21.43 10.77
N ASP A 50 1.62 20.79 9.79
CA ASP A 50 0.16 20.71 9.66
C ASP A 50 -0.35 19.32 10.07
N ALA A 51 -1.06 19.25 11.19
CA ALA A 51 -1.64 18.01 11.69
C ALA A 51 -2.85 17.53 10.89
N GLY A 52 -3.64 18.45 10.31
CA GLY A 52 -4.80 18.13 9.50
C GLY A 52 -4.37 17.46 8.20
N LEU A 53 -3.39 18.05 7.52
CA LEU A 53 -2.79 17.47 6.31
C LEU A 53 -2.23 16.05 6.57
N ARG A 54 -1.57 15.82 7.72
CA ARG A 54 -1.09 14.48 8.07
C ARG A 54 -2.24 13.49 8.23
N ALA A 55 -3.28 13.87 8.96
CA ALA A 55 -4.43 13.01 9.19
C ALA A 55 -5.11 12.65 7.87
N GLU A 56 -5.35 13.64 7.00
CA GLU A 56 -5.96 13.41 5.68
C GLU A 56 -5.15 12.44 4.83
N LEU A 57 -3.83 12.65 4.69
CA LEU A 57 -2.96 11.78 3.91
C LEU A 57 -2.90 10.35 4.48
N THR A 58 -2.79 10.22 5.81
CA THR A 58 -2.77 8.91 6.48
C THR A 58 -4.10 8.17 6.30
N ASP A 59 -5.23 8.84 6.53
CA ASP A 59 -6.55 8.21 6.49
C ASP A 59 -6.91 7.79 5.06
N HIS A 60 -6.68 8.66 4.07
CA HIS A 60 -6.92 8.34 2.68
C HIS A 60 -6.01 7.22 2.17
N GLY A 61 -4.70 7.33 2.40
CA GLY A 61 -3.74 6.30 1.98
C GLY A 61 -4.04 4.93 2.59
N LEU A 62 -4.37 4.88 3.88
CA LEU A 62 -4.72 3.63 4.55
C LEU A 62 -6.06 3.07 4.06
N ALA A 63 -7.05 3.93 3.79
CA ALA A 63 -8.33 3.52 3.21
C ALA A 63 -8.15 2.92 1.81
N ALA A 64 -7.32 3.52 0.96
CA ALA A 64 -7.00 3.00 -0.37
C ALA A 64 -6.36 1.60 -0.30
N ILE A 65 -5.41 1.39 0.63
CA ILE A 65 -4.80 0.07 0.85
C ILE A 65 -5.84 -0.96 1.27
N ARG A 66 -6.65 -0.63 2.28
CA ARG A 66 -7.67 -1.55 2.82
C ARG A 66 -8.73 -1.91 1.78
N ALA A 67 -9.06 -0.99 0.88
CA ALA A 67 -10.09 -1.20 -0.12
C ALA A 67 -9.68 -2.19 -1.22
N ARG A 68 -8.40 -2.25 -1.63
CA ARG A 68 -8.01 -2.96 -2.87
C ARG A 68 -6.65 -3.67 -2.83
N HIS A 69 -5.78 -3.34 -1.89
CA HIS A 69 -4.35 -3.66 -1.97
C HIS A 69 -3.84 -4.56 -0.83
N THR A 70 -4.74 -5.24 -0.15
CA THR A 70 -4.37 -6.23 0.88
C THR A 70 -3.93 -7.56 0.25
N CYS A 71 -3.18 -8.37 1.01
CA CYS A 71 -2.81 -9.71 0.56
C CYS A 71 -4.02 -10.60 0.25
N ALA A 72 -5.13 -10.43 0.99
CA ALA A 72 -6.37 -11.17 0.73
C ALA A 72 -6.90 -10.88 -0.70
N HIS A 73 -7.01 -9.60 -1.08
CA HIS A 73 -7.41 -9.23 -2.45
C HIS A 73 -6.47 -9.81 -3.51
N ARG A 74 -5.16 -9.82 -3.26
CA ARG A 74 -4.17 -10.43 -4.17
C ARG A 74 -4.38 -11.93 -4.33
N VAL A 75 -4.68 -12.65 -3.24
CA VAL A 75 -4.97 -14.08 -3.28
C VAL A 75 -6.24 -14.34 -4.08
N ASP A 76 -7.31 -13.58 -3.83
CA ASP A 76 -8.56 -13.73 -4.57
C ASP A 76 -8.38 -13.52 -6.08
N GLU A 77 -7.60 -12.50 -6.47
CA GLU A 77 -7.28 -12.26 -7.88
C GLU A 77 -6.43 -13.37 -8.49
N LEU A 78 -5.42 -13.87 -7.77
CA LEU A 78 -4.60 -14.98 -8.22
C LEU A 78 -5.45 -16.23 -8.44
N MET A 79 -6.33 -16.57 -7.49
CA MET A 79 -7.22 -17.72 -7.61
C MET A 79 -8.19 -17.56 -8.78
N ALA A 80 -8.69 -16.34 -9.04
CA ALA A 80 -9.51 -16.06 -10.21
C ALA A 80 -8.73 -16.23 -11.53
N VAL A 81 -7.47 -15.81 -11.60
CA VAL A 81 -6.60 -16.03 -12.78
C VAL A 81 -6.40 -17.53 -13.01
N LEU A 82 -6.06 -18.28 -11.95
CA LEU A 82 -5.83 -19.72 -12.03
C LEU A 82 -7.08 -20.47 -12.49
N GLY A 83 -8.26 -20.09 -11.97
CA GLY A 83 -9.54 -20.65 -12.41
C GLY A 83 -9.80 -20.40 -13.90
N ARG A 84 -9.47 -19.20 -14.43
CA ARG A 84 -9.58 -18.90 -15.86
C ARG A 84 -8.60 -19.70 -16.73
N LEU A 85 -7.47 -20.10 -16.17
CA LEU A 85 -6.47 -20.91 -16.87
C LEU A 85 -6.71 -22.42 -16.72
N GLY A 86 -7.77 -22.83 -16.00
CA GLY A 86 -8.10 -24.25 -15.78
C GLY A 86 -7.12 -24.96 -14.84
N ALA A 87 -6.45 -24.23 -13.94
CA ALA A 87 -5.58 -24.83 -12.95
C ALA A 87 -6.39 -25.79 -12.06
N PRO A 88 -5.88 -27.00 -11.76
CA PRO A 88 -6.55 -27.92 -10.85
C PRO A 88 -6.65 -27.28 -9.48
N ALA A 89 -7.75 -27.57 -8.75
CA ALA A 89 -7.86 -27.19 -7.35
C ALA A 89 -6.66 -27.78 -6.60
N ALA A 90 -5.93 -26.95 -5.86
CA ALA A 90 -4.87 -27.44 -5.01
C ALA A 90 -5.49 -28.34 -3.92
N ASP A 91 -4.92 -29.53 -3.72
CA ASP A 91 -5.19 -30.28 -2.49
C ASP A 91 -4.79 -29.39 -1.30
N PRO A 92 -5.60 -29.34 -0.23
CA PRO A 92 -5.24 -28.57 0.95
C PRO A 92 -3.90 -29.10 1.48
N ALA A 93 -2.86 -28.27 1.39
CA ALA A 93 -1.57 -28.59 1.97
C ALA A 93 -1.74 -28.83 3.48
N PRO A 94 -1.09 -29.85 4.07
CA PRO A 94 -1.13 -30.04 5.51
C PRO A 94 -0.58 -28.78 6.21
N THR A 95 -1.44 -28.11 6.96
CA THR A 95 -1.11 -26.91 7.73
C THR A 95 -0.30 -27.29 8.97
N SER A 96 0.98 -27.58 8.79
CA SER A 96 1.92 -27.71 9.90
C SER A 96 3.15 -26.85 9.62
N HIS A 97 2.98 -25.55 9.83
CA HIS A 97 4.09 -24.66 10.15
C HIS A 97 4.21 -24.64 11.68
N PRO A 98 5.27 -25.21 12.28
CA PRO A 98 5.47 -25.08 13.71
C PRO A 98 5.65 -23.60 14.04
N VAL A 99 4.81 -23.09 14.94
CA VAL A 99 5.00 -21.77 15.52
C VAL A 99 6.31 -21.83 16.30
N MET A 100 7.30 -21.02 15.91
CA MET A 100 8.55 -20.90 16.65
C MET A 100 8.24 -20.18 17.97
N GLU A 101 8.11 -20.93 19.06
CA GLU A 101 8.08 -20.38 20.41
C GLU A 101 9.41 -19.65 20.66
N ILE A 102 9.30 -18.35 20.95
CA ILE A 102 10.43 -17.54 21.40
C ILE A 102 10.51 -17.76 22.91
N ALA A 103 11.53 -18.48 23.36
CA ALA A 103 11.83 -18.61 24.78
C ALA A 103 12.31 -17.25 25.34
N GLU A 104 11.77 -16.87 26.50
CA GLU A 104 12.13 -15.69 27.30
C GLU A 104 13.60 -15.69 27.75
#